data_AF-A0A5C8UWS4-F1
#
_entry.id   AF-A0A5C8UWS4-F1
#
_cell.length_a   1.000
_cell.length_b   1.000
_cell.length_c   1.000
_cell.angle_alpha   90.00
_cell.angle_beta   90.00
_cell.angle_gamma   90.00
#
_symmetry.space_group_name_H-M   'P 1'
#
loop_
_entity.id
_entity.type
_entity.pdbx_description
1 polymer ?
#
loop_
_entity_poly.entity_id
_entity_poly.type
_entity_poly.pdbx_seq_one_letter_code
_entity_poly.pdbx_strand_id
1 'polypeptide(L)'
;MTMFIDQNRHSFGVEPICRVLTEHSCQIAPSTYYAAKTRAPSARAVRDADLVEQIEAVFWDRAKGRGISGARKIWRLLKRDGIDV
;
A
#
# COMPACT_ATOMS: atom_id res chain seq x y z
N MET A 1 3.86 9.16 7.85
CA MET A 1 4.54 9.24 9.17
C MET A 1 6.05 9.02 9.05
N THR A 2 6.49 7.95 8.39
CA THR A 2 7.92 7.68 8.14
C THR A 2 8.61 8.78 7.31
N MET A 3 7.93 9.37 6.32
CA MET A 3 8.49 10.45 5.49
C MET A 3 9.05 11.64 6.30
N PHE A 4 8.36 12.07 7.35
CA PHE A 4 8.83 13.18 8.19
C PHE A 4 10.13 12.82 8.93
N ILE A 5 10.20 11.59 9.46
CA ILE A 5 11.40 11.07 10.11
C ILE A 5 12.53 10.90 9.09
N ASP A 6 12.24 10.39 7.89
CA ASP A 6 13.21 10.21 6.81
C ASP A 6 13.83 11.52 6.36
N GLN A 7 13.04 12.60 6.28
CA GLN A 7 13.53 13.92 5.88
C GLN A 7 14.46 14.55 6.94
N ASN A 8 14.22 14.27 8.22
CA ASN A 8 14.87 14.94 9.34
C ASN A 8 15.94 14.10 10.06
N ARG A 9 16.00 12.78 9.80
CA ARG A 9 16.93 11.85 10.47
C ARG A 9 18.40 12.19 10.30
N HIS A 10 18.77 12.87 9.20
CA HIS A 10 20.16 13.26 8.94
C HIS A 10 20.62 14.41 9.84
N SER A 11 19.71 15.32 10.19
CA SER A 11 20.02 16.49 11.01
C SER A 11 19.85 16.23 12.51
N PHE A 12 18.86 15.42 12.89
CA PHE A 12 18.48 15.26 14.31
C PHE A 12 18.59 13.82 14.83
N GLY A 13 18.76 12.82 13.96
CA GLY A 13 18.68 11.41 14.33
C GLY A 13 17.24 10.94 14.55
N VAL A 14 17.02 9.62 14.48
CA VAL A 14 15.66 9.03 14.55
C VAL A 14 15.07 9.09 15.97
N GLU A 15 15.89 8.82 16.99
CA GLU A 15 15.43 8.70 18.37
C GLU A 15 14.94 10.04 18.98
N PRO A 16 15.64 11.18 18.76
CA PRO A 16 15.13 12.48 19.19
C PRO A 16 13.82 12.87 18.52
N ILE A 17 13.67 12.57 17.22
CA ILE A 17 12.42 12.84 16.48
C ILE A 17 11.27 12.00 17.05
N CYS A 18 11.48 10.70 17.26
CA CYS A 18 10.47 9.81 17.83
C CYS A 18 10.02 10.26 19.23
N ARG A 19 10.94 10.79 20.04
CA ARG A 19 10.62 11.34 21.36
C ARG A 19 9.65 12.52 21.26
N VAL A 20 10.00 13.53 20.45
CA VAL A 20 9.17 14.73 20.25
C VAL A 20 7.80 14.37 19.64
N LEU A 21 7.75 13.46 18.66
CA LEU A 21 6.48 12.99 18.11
C LEU A 21 5.60 12.35 19.18
N THR A 22 6.18 11.56 20.08
CA THR A 22 5.45 10.91 21.18
C THR A 22 4.90 11.94 22.18
N GLU A 23 5.63 13.01 22.45
CA GLU A 23 5.17 14.14 23.28
C GLU A 23 3.97 14.87 22.65
N HIS A 24 3.87 14.91 21.32
CA HIS A 24 2.78 15.52 20.57
C HIS A 24 1.69 14.53 20.13
N SER A 25 1.43 13.49 20.95
CA SER A 25 0.38 12.48 20.72
C SER A 25 0.58 11.59 19.48
N CYS A 26 1.77 11.60 18.87
CA CYS A 26 2.14 10.70 17.79
C CYS A 26 3.12 9.63 18.30
N GLN A 27 2.57 8.61 18.95
CA GLN A 27 3.37 7.55 19.56
C GLN A 27 4.10 6.71 18.51
N ILE A 28 5.42 6.83 18.46
CA ILE A 28 6.26 6.04 17.56
C ILE A 28 7.59 5.69 18.23
N ALA A 29 7.92 4.39 18.24
CA ALA A 29 9.21 3.93 18.73
C ALA A 29 10.25 3.87 17.59
N PRO A 30 11.54 4.13 17.85
CA PRO A 30 12.60 3.98 16.86
C PRO A 30 12.66 2.56 16.25
N SER A 31 12.45 1.52 17.07
CA SER A 31 12.37 0.13 16.61
C SER A 31 11.23 -0.08 15.62
N THR A 32 10.06 0.51 15.86
CA THR A 32 8.91 0.48 14.94
C THR A 32 9.22 1.19 13.63
N TYR A 33 9.95 2.31 13.66
CA TYR A 33 10.38 3.00 12.44
C TYR A 33 11.28 2.11 11.57
N TYR A 34 12.33 1.50 12.17
CA TYR A 34 13.24 0.63 11.42
C TYR A 34 12.56 -0.67 10.96
N ALA A 35 11.67 -1.24 11.78
CA ALA A 35 10.84 -2.38 11.38
C ALA A 35 9.94 -2.03 10.19
N ALA A 36 9.28 -0.87 10.20
CA ALA A 36 8.46 -0.43 9.09
C ALA A 36 9.26 -0.27 7.78
N LYS A 37 10.54 0.12 7.87
CA LYS A 37 11.42 0.29 6.70
C LYS A 37 11.91 -1.02 6.10
N THR A 38 11.99 -2.08 6.89
CA THR A 38 12.58 -3.37 6.50
C THR A 38 11.55 -4.48 6.31
N ARG A 39 10.31 -4.29 6.78
CA ARG A 39 9.22 -5.24 6.62
C ARG A 39 8.98 -5.54 5.14
N ALA A 40 9.02 -6.82 4.82
CA ALA A 40 8.51 -7.32 3.55
C ALA A 40 7.01 -6.99 3.42
N PRO A 41 6.50 -6.82 2.18
CA PRO A 41 5.08 -6.67 1.96
C PRO A 41 4.32 -7.86 2.56
N SER A 42 3.17 -7.58 3.16
CA SER A 42 2.32 -8.64 3.70
C SER A 42 1.81 -9.53 2.58
N ALA A 43 1.46 -10.79 2.87
CA ALA A 43 0.85 -11.69 1.89
C ALA A 43 -0.40 -11.09 1.22
N ARG A 44 -1.13 -10.22 1.93
CA ARG A 44 -2.24 -9.44 1.36
C ARG A 44 -1.75 -8.39 0.38
N ALA A 45 -0.76 -7.59 0.75
CA ALA A 45 -0.22 -6.57 -0.13
C ALA A 45 0.37 -7.15 -1.43
N VAL A 46 0.99 -8.33 -1.36
CA VAL A 46 1.46 -9.07 -2.54
C VAL A 46 0.27 -9.49 -3.41
N ARG A 47 -0.72 -10.18 -2.82
CA ARG A 47 -1.92 -10.61 -3.55
C ARG A 47 -2.69 -9.45 -4.18
N ASP A 48 -2.83 -8.35 -3.45
CA ASP A 48 -3.55 -7.17 -3.92
C ASP A 48 -2.80 -6.51 -5.09
N ALA A 49 -1.46 -6.52 -5.09
CA ALA A 49 -0.67 -6.05 -6.22
C ALA A 49 -0.90 -6.92 -7.48
N ASP A 50 -0.85 -8.24 -7.33
CA ASP A 50 -1.13 -9.18 -8.43
C ASP A 50 -2.58 -9.04 -8.94
N LEU A 51 -3.52 -8.75 -8.04
CA LEU A 51 -4.92 -8.55 -8.35
C LEU A 51 -5.16 -7.23 -9.10
N VAL A 52 -4.40 -6.17 -8.78
CA VAL A 52 -4.46 -4.89 -9.51
C VAL A 52 -4.10 -5.07 -10.98
N GLU A 53 -3.03 -5.83 -11.28
CA GLU A 53 -2.65 -6.11 -12.67
C GLU A 53 -3.77 -6.83 -13.44
N GLN A 54 -4.44 -7.78 -12.79
CA GLN A 54 -5.58 -8.51 -13.37
C GLN A 54 -6.80 -7.60 -13.58
N ILE A 55 -7.09 -6.72 -12.62
CA ILE A 55 -8.13 -5.69 -12.74
C ILE A 55 -7.87 -4.80 -13.95
N GLU A 56 -6.64 -4.30 -14.10
CA GLU A 56 -6.25 -3.43 -15.22
C GLU A 56 -6.36 -4.15 -16.57
N ALA A 57 -5.88 -5.39 -16.65
CA ALA A 57 -5.98 -6.20 -17.85
C ALA A 57 -7.45 -6.37 -18.29
N VAL A 58 -8.35 -6.71 -17.37
CA VAL A 58 -9.79 -6.86 -17.66
C VAL A 58 -10.47 -5.53 -17.97
N PHE A 59 -10.04 -4.44 -17.32
CA PHE A 59 -10.59 -3.11 -17.55
C PHE A 59 -10.28 -2.59 -18.96
N TRP A 60 -9.03 -2.73 -19.41
CA TRP A 60 -8.59 -2.25 -20.73
C TRP A 60 -8.90 -3.21 -21.88
N ASP A 61 -9.23 -4.46 -21.61
CA ASP A 61 -9.68 -5.43 -22.61
C ASP A 61 -10.92 -4.88 -23.37
N ARG A 62 -10.77 -4.78 -24.71
CA ARG A 62 -11.80 -4.26 -25.62
C ARG A 62 -13.06 -5.14 -25.72
N ALA A 63 -12.96 -6.43 -25.45
CA ALA A 63 -14.10 -7.34 -25.41
C ALA A 63 -14.81 -7.34 -24.05
N LYS A 64 -14.11 -6.96 -22.97
CA LYS A 64 -14.62 -7.00 -21.59
C LYS A 64 -14.91 -5.59 -21.05
N GLY A 65 -13.93 -4.97 -20.40
CA GLY A 65 -14.08 -3.73 -19.65
C GLY A 65 -14.25 -2.48 -20.54
N ARG A 66 -13.59 -2.45 -21.70
CA ARG A 66 -13.60 -1.35 -22.69
C ARG A 66 -13.14 0.00 -22.12
N GLY A 67 -12.46 0.03 -20.98
CA GLY A 67 -12.07 1.25 -20.29
C GLY A 67 -13.23 2.08 -19.71
N ILE A 68 -14.46 1.54 -19.72
CA ILE A 68 -15.68 2.26 -19.28
C ILE A 68 -16.42 1.53 -18.17
N SER A 69 -16.04 0.28 -17.88
CA SER A 69 -16.74 -0.55 -16.91
C SER A 69 -16.31 -0.19 -15.50
N GLY A 70 -17.26 0.26 -14.67
CA GLY A 70 -17.01 0.57 -13.26
C GLY A 70 -16.74 -0.68 -12.40
N ALA A 71 -16.31 -0.45 -11.15
CA ALA A 71 -15.84 -1.49 -10.22
C ALA A 71 -16.75 -2.71 -10.11
N ARG A 72 -18.07 -2.53 -9.94
CA ARG A 72 -19.03 -3.64 -9.81
C ARG A 72 -19.08 -4.53 -11.05
N LYS A 73 -18.90 -3.96 -12.25
CA LYS A 73 -18.90 -4.72 -13.49
C LYS A 73 -17.56 -5.44 -13.69
N ILE A 74 -16.45 -4.78 -13.36
CA ILE A 74 -15.12 -5.39 -13.38
C ILE A 74 -15.04 -6.57 -12.43
N TRP A 75 -15.55 -6.46 -11.20
CA TRP A 75 -15.61 -7.57 -10.24
C TRP A 75 -16.33 -8.81 -10.81
N ARG A 76 -17.46 -8.61 -11.51
CA ARG A 76 -18.18 -9.72 -12.16
C ARG A 76 -17.39 -10.33 -13.32
N LEU A 77 -16.68 -9.51 -14.08
CA LEU A 77 -15.85 -9.97 -15.20
C LEU A 77 -14.66 -10.80 -14.70
N LEU A 78 -13.97 -10.33 -13.65
CA LEU A 78 -12.90 -11.09 -12.98
C LEU A 78 -13.40 -12.43 -12.47
N LYS A 79 -14.54 -12.44 -11.78
CA LYS A 79 -15.16 -13.68 -11.30
C LYS A 79 -15.54 -14.63 -12.43
N ARG A 80 -15.99 -14.12 -13.58
CA ARG A 80 -16.29 -14.93 -14.76
C ARG A 80 -15.02 -15.55 -15.36
N ASP A 81 -13.90 -14.85 -15.27
CA ASP A 81 -12.60 -15.30 -15.74
C ASP A 81 -11.89 -16.22 -14.72
N GLY A 82 -12.57 -16.59 -13.62
CA GLY A 82 -12.06 -17.50 -12.60
C GLY A 82 -11.10 -16.86 -11.59
N ILE A 83 -11.01 -15.53 -11.58
CA ILE A 83 -10.13 -14.78 -10.68
C ILE A 83 -10.84 -14.58 -9.34
N ASP A 84 -10.18 -14.99 -8.25
CA ASP A 84 -10.65 -14.76 -6.89
C ASP A 84 -10.23 -13.35 -6.42
N VAL A 85 -11.20 -12.59 -5.89
CA VAL A 85 -11.09 -11.16 -5.56
C VAL A 85 -11.52 -10.93 -4.12
#